data_AF-A0A453TB26-F1
#
_entry.id   AF-A0A453TB26-F1
#
_cell.length_a   1.000
_cell.length_b   1.000
_cell.length_c   1.000
_cell.angle_alpha   90.00
_cell.angle_beta   90.00
_cell.angle_gamma   90.00
#
_symmetry.space_group_name_H-M   'P 1'
#
loop_
_entity.id
_entity.type
_entity.pdbx_description
1 polymer ?
#
loop_
_entity_poly.entity_id
_entity_poly.type
_entity_poly.pdbx_seq_one_letter_code
_entity_poly.pdbx_strand_id
1 'polypeptide(L)'
;YREWAPAAMDAQLIGDFNNWNGSGHRMTKDNYGVWSIRISHVNGKPAIPHNSKVKFRFHRGDGLWVDRVPAWIRYATFDASKFGAPYDGVHWDPPSGERYVFKHPRPRKPDAPRIYEAHVGMSGEKPEVSTYREFADNVLPRIKANNYNTVQLMAIMEHSYYASFGYHVTNFFAVSSRSGTPEDLKYLVDKAHSLGLRVLMDVVHSHASSNKTDGLNGYDVGQNTQESYFHTGERGYHKLWDSRLFNYANWEVLRFLLSNLRYWMDEFMFDGFRFDGVTSMLYNHHGINMSFAGSYKEYFGLDTDVDAVVYLMLANHLMHKLLPEATVVAEDVSGMPVLCRSVDEGGVGFDYRLAMAIPDRWIDYLKNKDDLEWSMSGIAHTLTNRRYTEKCIAYAESHDQSIVGDKTMAFLLMDKEMYTGMSDLQPASPTIDRGIALQKMIHFITMALGGDGYLNFMGNEFGHPEWIDFPREGNNWSYDKCRRQWSLADIDHLRYKYMNAFDQAMNALDDKFSFLSSSKQIVSDMNEEKKDYCI
;
A
#
# COMPACT_ATOMS: atom_id res chain seq x y z
N TYR A 1 -3.01 28.84 10.02
CA TYR A 1 -2.12 27.95 9.25
C TYR A 1 -0.76 27.88 9.94
N ARG A 2 -0.12 26.71 9.97
CA ARG A 2 1.25 26.50 10.48
C ARG A 2 2.03 25.59 9.54
N GLU A 3 3.34 25.79 9.44
CA GLU A 3 4.24 24.98 8.62
C GLU A 3 5.64 24.93 9.23
N TRP A 4 6.26 23.76 9.28
CA TRP A 4 7.63 23.63 9.78
C TRP A 4 8.62 23.81 8.62
N ALA A 5 9.35 24.92 8.64
CA ALA A 5 10.34 25.28 7.63
C ALA A 5 11.48 26.08 8.28
N PRO A 6 12.30 25.44 9.12
CA PRO A 6 13.37 26.10 9.87
C PRO A 6 14.41 26.77 8.96
N ALA A 7 14.64 26.26 7.75
CA ALA A 7 15.57 26.85 6.79
C ALA A 7 15.05 28.13 6.12
N ALA A 8 13.75 28.42 6.19
CA ALA A 8 13.19 29.63 5.59
C ALA A 8 13.57 30.89 6.38
N MET A 9 13.80 31.98 5.66
CA MET A 9 14.11 33.31 6.24
C MET A 9 12.86 34.20 6.36
N ASP A 10 11.97 34.13 5.37
CA ASP A 10 10.64 34.74 5.35
C ASP A 10 9.64 33.72 4.82
N ALA A 11 8.39 33.81 5.26
CA ALA A 11 7.33 32.99 4.70
C ALA A 11 5.99 33.74 4.59
N GLN A 12 5.19 33.30 3.63
CA GLN A 12 3.87 33.81 3.28
C GLN A 12 2.94 32.65 2.93
N LEU A 13 1.65 32.83 3.18
CA LEU A 13 0.62 31.97 2.61
C LEU A 13 0.04 32.62 1.35
N ILE A 14 0.08 31.90 0.23
CA ILE A 14 -0.48 32.37 -1.06
C ILE A 14 -1.54 31.41 -1.55
N GLY A 15 -2.45 31.90 -2.39
CA GLY A 15 -3.46 31.08 -3.05
C GLY A 15 -4.50 31.91 -3.77
N ASP A 16 -5.54 31.27 -4.26
CA ASP A 16 -6.62 31.96 -4.99
C ASP A 16 -7.27 33.06 -4.12
N PHE A 17 -7.38 32.83 -2.80
CA PHE A 17 -7.98 33.75 -1.84
C PHE A 17 -7.26 35.11 -1.73
N ASN A 18 -6.00 35.20 -2.18
CA ASN A 18 -5.23 36.44 -2.18
C ASN A 18 -4.57 36.74 -3.53
N ASN A 19 -5.13 36.20 -4.62
CA ASN A 19 -4.60 36.35 -5.98
C ASN A 19 -3.12 35.99 -6.09
N TRP A 20 -2.69 34.96 -5.35
CA TRP A 20 -1.31 34.47 -5.32
C TRP A 20 -0.27 35.52 -4.86
N ASN A 21 -0.73 36.54 -4.12
CA ASN A 21 0.09 37.61 -3.55
C ASN A 21 0.08 37.55 -2.01
N GLY A 22 1.22 37.13 -1.45
CA GLY A 22 1.38 36.94 -0.01
C GLY A 22 1.80 38.17 0.78
N SER A 23 1.90 39.36 0.15
CA SER A 23 2.34 40.59 0.83
C SER A 23 1.48 40.95 2.06
N GLY A 24 0.17 40.70 2.02
CA GLY A 24 -0.76 40.87 3.14
C GLY A 24 -0.89 39.66 4.07
N HIS A 25 -0.16 38.57 3.82
CA HIS A 25 -0.28 37.28 4.50
C HIS A 25 1.08 36.71 4.92
N ARG A 26 1.97 37.57 5.45
CA ARG A 26 3.25 37.16 6.02
C ARG A 26 3.05 36.32 7.29
N MET A 27 3.89 35.31 7.44
CA MET A 27 3.89 34.41 8.60
C MET A 27 4.95 34.83 9.61
N THR A 28 4.82 34.38 10.86
CA THR A 28 5.81 34.59 11.93
C THR A 28 6.44 33.27 12.32
N LYS A 29 7.78 33.23 12.38
CA LYS A 29 8.57 32.07 12.78
C LYS A 29 8.77 32.05 14.30
N ASP A 30 8.60 30.89 14.91
CA ASP A 30 8.94 30.68 16.32
C ASP A 30 10.40 30.18 16.50
N ASN A 31 10.77 29.89 17.76
CA ASN A 31 12.12 29.45 18.12
C ASN A 31 12.47 28.04 17.60
N TYR A 32 11.50 27.26 17.13
CA TYR A 32 11.68 25.91 16.61
C TYR A 32 11.58 25.85 15.08
N GLY A 33 11.47 27.01 14.43
CA GLY A 33 11.38 27.12 12.97
C GLY A 33 9.98 26.81 12.42
N VAL A 34 8.96 26.81 13.28
CA VAL A 34 7.56 26.70 12.86
C VAL A 34 7.04 28.08 12.49
N TRP A 35 6.57 28.22 11.26
CA TRP A 35 5.92 29.42 10.75
C TRP A 35 4.43 29.37 11.06
N SER A 36 3.83 30.49 11.45
CA SER A 36 2.40 30.57 11.74
C SER A 36 1.75 31.86 11.26
N ILE A 37 0.47 31.75 10.88
CA ILE A 37 -0.39 32.89 10.59
C ILE A 37 -1.83 32.58 11.01
N ARG A 38 -2.51 33.59 11.55
CA ARG A 38 -3.95 33.58 11.81
C ARG A 38 -4.62 34.58 10.89
N ILE A 39 -5.59 34.13 10.11
CA ILE A 39 -6.34 34.96 9.17
C ILE A 39 -7.77 35.04 9.69
N SER A 40 -8.25 36.25 9.94
CA SER A 40 -9.62 36.48 10.42
C SER A 40 -10.64 36.16 9.33
N HIS A 41 -11.84 35.77 9.73
CA HIS A 41 -12.95 35.60 8.79
C HIS A 41 -13.23 36.88 8.00
N VAL A 42 -13.64 36.72 6.75
CA VAL A 42 -14.08 37.81 5.87
C VAL A 42 -15.59 37.69 5.71
N ASN A 43 -16.33 38.73 6.07
CA ASN A 43 -17.81 38.74 6.01
C ASN A 43 -18.46 37.54 6.74
N GLY A 44 -17.89 37.16 7.90
CA GLY A 44 -18.39 36.04 8.72
C GLY A 44 -18.04 34.64 8.19
N LYS A 45 -17.30 34.52 7.09
CA LYS A 45 -16.90 33.23 6.48
C LYS A 45 -15.38 33.00 6.57
N PRO A 46 -14.91 31.74 6.53
CA PRO A 46 -13.48 31.45 6.41
C PRO A 46 -12.83 32.23 5.26
N ALA A 47 -11.66 32.80 5.52
CA ALA A 47 -10.96 33.65 4.54
C ALA A 47 -10.40 32.86 3.35
N ILE A 48 -10.14 31.56 3.54
CA ILE A 48 -9.71 30.65 2.48
C ILE A 48 -10.93 29.79 2.13
N PRO A 49 -11.52 29.95 0.94
CA PRO A 49 -12.67 29.14 0.54
C PRO A 49 -12.32 27.65 0.48
N HIS A 50 -13.30 26.79 0.79
CA HIS A 50 -13.22 25.36 0.48
C HIS A 50 -12.91 25.16 -1.01
N ASN A 51 -12.08 24.16 -1.31
CA ASN A 51 -11.69 23.76 -2.66
C ASN A 51 -10.93 24.84 -3.45
N SER A 52 -10.33 25.81 -2.76
CA SER A 52 -9.43 26.81 -3.37
C SER A 52 -7.96 26.39 -3.22
N LYS A 53 -7.13 26.81 -4.18
CA LYS A 53 -5.71 26.45 -4.23
C LYS A 53 -4.88 27.30 -3.28
N VAL A 54 -3.86 26.69 -2.68
CA VAL A 54 -2.92 27.32 -1.74
C VAL A 54 -1.50 26.77 -1.91
N LYS A 55 -0.49 27.62 -1.63
CA LYS A 55 0.92 27.24 -1.50
C LYS A 55 1.57 27.96 -0.33
N PHE A 56 2.56 27.29 0.27
CA PHE A 56 3.53 27.89 1.18
C PHE A 56 4.62 28.56 0.36
N ARG A 57 4.75 29.88 0.49
CA ARG A 57 5.77 30.68 -0.20
C ARG A 57 6.84 31.09 0.80
N PHE A 58 8.11 30.78 0.53
CA PHE A 58 9.20 31.14 1.43
C PHE A 58 10.46 31.59 0.70
N HIS A 59 11.27 32.41 1.38
CA HIS A 59 12.58 32.84 0.88
C HIS A 59 13.67 31.84 1.27
N ARG A 60 14.47 31.46 0.26
CA ARG A 60 15.75 30.77 0.45
C ARG A 60 16.85 31.80 0.73
N GLY A 61 17.95 31.35 1.32
CA GLY A 61 19.11 32.20 1.63
C GLY A 61 19.80 32.84 0.41
N ASP A 62 19.43 32.44 -0.81
CA ASP A 62 19.87 33.04 -2.09
C ASP A 62 18.95 34.19 -2.57
N GLY A 63 17.89 34.52 -1.82
CA GLY A 63 16.98 35.63 -2.10
C GLY A 63 15.79 35.28 -3.00
N LEU A 64 15.67 34.04 -3.50
CA LEU A 64 14.54 33.64 -4.35
C LEU A 64 13.33 33.19 -3.54
N TRP A 65 12.13 33.57 -4.00
CA TRP A 65 10.88 33.01 -3.49
C TRP A 65 10.67 31.61 -4.07
N VAL A 66 10.24 30.70 -3.20
CA VAL A 66 9.94 29.33 -3.54
C VAL A 66 8.54 29.00 -3.07
N ASP A 67 7.73 28.46 -3.98
CA ASP A 67 6.36 28.05 -3.69
C ASP A 67 6.30 26.53 -3.60
N ARG A 68 5.74 26.03 -2.50
CA ARG A 68 5.57 24.60 -2.23
C ARG A 68 4.16 24.28 -1.80
N VAL A 69 3.73 23.05 -2.07
CA VAL A 69 2.53 22.52 -1.46
C VAL A 69 2.77 22.38 0.06
N PRO A 70 1.83 22.81 0.93
CA PRO A 70 1.95 22.60 2.37
C PRO A 70 2.19 21.13 2.72
N ALA A 71 3.15 20.83 3.60
CA ALA A 71 3.52 19.45 3.93
C ALA A 71 2.33 18.64 4.52
N TRP A 72 1.40 19.37 5.16
CA TRP A 72 0.21 18.85 5.82
C TRP A 72 -1.08 19.07 5.01
N ILE A 73 -0.98 19.32 3.69
CA ILE A 73 -2.17 19.49 2.85
C ILE A 73 -3.02 18.21 2.83
N ARG A 74 -4.34 18.36 2.83
CA ARG A 74 -5.29 17.23 2.87
C ARG A 74 -5.81 16.79 1.50
N TYR A 75 -5.54 17.60 0.49
CA TYR A 75 -5.92 17.32 -0.89
C TYR A 75 -5.00 18.13 -1.82
N ALA A 76 -4.55 17.53 -2.91
CA ALA A 76 -3.75 18.22 -3.91
C ALA A 76 -4.22 17.77 -5.28
N THR A 77 -4.30 18.68 -6.25
CA THR A 77 -4.84 18.38 -7.59
C THR A 77 -3.87 18.83 -8.67
N PHE A 78 -3.96 18.23 -9.85
CA PHE A 78 -3.20 18.60 -11.04
C PHE A 78 -4.13 18.75 -12.24
N ASP A 79 -3.68 19.48 -13.26
CA ASP A 79 -4.39 19.58 -14.54
C ASP A 79 -4.13 18.31 -15.36
N ALA A 80 -5.07 17.36 -15.30
CA ALA A 80 -4.95 16.08 -16.01
C ALA A 80 -4.88 16.21 -17.54
N SER A 81 -5.23 17.36 -18.11
CA SER A 81 -5.10 17.62 -19.56
C SER A 81 -3.67 17.94 -19.99
N LYS A 82 -2.77 18.23 -19.04
CA LYS A 82 -1.39 18.62 -19.29
C LYS A 82 -0.42 17.59 -18.74
N PHE A 83 0.35 16.99 -19.64
CA PHE A 83 1.42 16.07 -19.28
C PHE A 83 2.45 16.76 -18.38
N GLY A 84 2.77 16.16 -17.23
CA GLY A 84 3.73 16.69 -16.27
C GLY A 84 3.27 17.95 -15.52
N ALA A 85 1.95 18.20 -15.43
CA ALA A 85 1.43 19.33 -14.67
C ALA A 85 1.85 19.24 -13.19
N PRO A 86 2.39 20.32 -12.60
CA PRO A 86 2.65 20.36 -11.16
C PRO A 86 1.34 20.34 -10.39
N TYR A 87 1.44 19.94 -9.13
CA TYR A 87 0.31 19.90 -8.22
C TYR A 87 0.09 21.26 -7.55
N ASP A 88 -1.17 21.52 -7.26
CA ASP A 88 -1.61 22.60 -6.38
C ASP A 88 -2.19 22.00 -5.11
N GLY A 89 -1.75 22.50 -3.95
CA GLY A 89 -2.39 22.18 -2.69
C GLY A 89 -3.80 22.78 -2.67
N VAL A 90 -4.78 22.01 -2.21
CA VAL A 90 -6.18 22.43 -2.16
C VAL A 90 -6.66 22.47 -0.72
N HIS A 91 -7.22 23.60 -0.30
CA HIS A 91 -7.82 23.74 1.01
C HIS A 91 -9.12 22.95 1.10
N TRP A 92 -9.04 21.72 1.63
CA TRP A 92 -10.19 20.84 1.78
C TRP A 92 -10.90 21.01 3.13
N ASP A 93 -11.90 21.90 3.17
CA ASP A 93 -12.79 22.10 4.32
C ASP A 93 -14.28 22.13 3.88
N PRO A 94 -14.85 21.00 3.42
CA PRO A 94 -16.19 20.99 2.82
C PRO A 94 -17.26 21.56 3.76
N PRO A 95 -18.30 22.22 3.26
CA PRO A 95 -19.44 22.64 4.08
C PRO A 95 -20.18 21.43 4.65
N SER A 96 -21.02 21.64 5.67
CA SER A 96 -21.73 20.56 6.37
C SER A 96 -22.58 19.66 5.45
N GLY A 97 -23.12 20.20 4.35
CA GLY A 97 -23.89 19.43 3.36
C GLY A 97 -23.06 18.55 2.42
N GLU A 98 -21.75 18.78 2.33
CA GLU A 98 -20.82 18.04 1.46
C GLU A 98 -19.88 17.11 2.26
N ARG A 99 -19.85 17.26 3.59
CA ARG A 99 -19.11 16.36 4.48
C ARG A 99 -19.75 14.98 4.53
N TYR A 100 -18.94 13.96 4.28
CA TYR A 100 -19.35 12.59 4.51
C TYR A 100 -19.51 12.33 6.02
N VAL A 101 -20.55 11.60 6.37
CA VAL A 101 -20.85 11.16 7.74
C VAL A 101 -20.88 9.64 7.73
N PHE A 102 -19.95 9.02 8.45
CA PHE A 102 -19.90 7.57 8.63
C PHE A 102 -21.18 7.06 9.28
N LYS A 103 -21.72 5.96 8.75
CA LYS A 103 -22.98 5.35 9.18
C LYS A 103 -22.77 3.99 9.81
N HIS A 104 -21.65 3.34 9.53
CA HIS A 104 -21.37 1.98 9.94
C HIS A 104 -20.21 1.93 10.96
N PRO A 105 -20.30 1.08 11.99
CA PRO A 105 -19.18 0.84 12.88
C PRO A 105 -18.11 0.00 12.19
N ARG A 106 -16.87 0.09 12.67
CA ARG A 106 -15.80 -0.85 12.28
C ARG A 106 -16.21 -2.30 12.58
N PRO A 107 -15.97 -3.25 11.68
CA PRO A 107 -16.12 -4.67 11.98
C PRO A 107 -15.13 -5.12 13.06
N ARG A 108 -15.47 -6.20 13.77
CA ARG A 108 -14.58 -6.82 14.76
C ARG A 108 -13.32 -7.40 14.10
N LYS A 109 -12.23 -7.50 14.85
CA LYS A 109 -11.01 -8.18 14.36
C LYS A 109 -11.34 -9.66 14.05
N PRO A 110 -11.08 -10.16 12.83
CA PRO A 110 -11.29 -11.57 12.51
C PRO A 110 -10.20 -12.43 13.18
N ASP A 111 -10.48 -13.72 13.36
CA ASP A 111 -9.50 -14.67 13.91
C ASP A 111 -8.26 -14.80 12.98
N ALA A 112 -8.50 -14.81 11.67
CA ALA A 112 -7.48 -14.74 10.64
C ALA A 112 -7.88 -13.74 9.53
N PRO A 113 -6.97 -12.85 9.08
CA PRO A 113 -7.26 -11.93 8.00
C PRO A 113 -7.21 -12.68 6.65
N ARG A 114 -8.30 -12.59 5.90
CA ARG A 114 -8.39 -12.97 4.48
C ARG A 114 -8.50 -11.67 3.70
N ILE A 115 -7.36 -11.25 3.16
CA ILE A 115 -7.10 -9.91 2.65
C ILE A 115 -7.27 -9.91 1.13
N TYR A 116 -8.09 -8.98 0.64
CA TYR A 116 -8.15 -8.64 -0.77
C TYR A 116 -7.35 -7.35 -1.01
N GLU A 117 -6.20 -7.46 -1.66
CA GLU A 117 -5.32 -6.36 -1.98
C GLU A 117 -5.77 -5.64 -3.25
N ALA A 118 -5.86 -4.31 -3.18
CA ALA A 118 -6.44 -3.50 -4.23
C ALA A 118 -5.84 -2.09 -4.37
N HIS A 119 -5.64 -1.70 -5.62
CA HIS A 119 -5.39 -0.34 -6.10
C HIS A 119 -6.62 0.23 -6.85
N VAL A 120 -7.25 1.29 -6.31
CA VAL A 120 -8.51 1.86 -6.84
C VAL A 120 -8.42 2.29 -8.30
N GLY A 121 -7.36 3.00 -8.69
CA GLY A 121 -7.26 3.60 -10.02
C GLY A 121 -7.25 2.60 -11.20
N MET A 122 -6.81 1.36 -10.99
CA MET A 122 -6.75 0.31 -12.02
C MET A 122 -7.87 -0.73 -11.86
N SER A 123 -8.83 -0.46 -10.98
CA SER A 123 -9.85 -1.43 -10.60
C SER A 123 -11.00 -1.54 -11.58
N GLY A 124 -11.20 -0.56 -12.47
CA GLY A 124 -12.26 -0.60 -13.47
C GLY A 124 -11.87 -1.39 -14.72
N GLU A 125 -12.86 -1.70 -15.54
CA GLU A 125 -12.66 -2.46 -16.78
C GLU A 125 -12.21 -1.60 -17.97
N LYS A 126 -12.53 -0.31 -17.92
CA LYS A 126 -12.08 0.64 -18.93
C LYS A 126 -10.60 0.99 -18.72
N PRO A 127 -9.86 1.27 -19.80
CA PRO A 127 -8.46 1.72 -19.72
C PRO A 127 -8.39 3.20 -19.30
N GLU A 128 -8.85 3.52 -18.10
CA GLU A 128 -8.83 4.85 -17.50
C GLU A 128 -8.68 4.76 -15.98
N VAL A 129 -8.32 5.86 -15.32
CA VAL A 129 -8.23 5.88 -13.85
C VAL A 129 -9.64 5.80 -13.26
N SER A 130 -9.92 4.71 -12.56
CA SER A 130 -11.21 4.47 -11.88
C SER A 130 -11.32 5.22 -10.55
N THR A 131 -12.55 5.44 -10.11
CA THR A 131 -12.85 6.27 -8.95
C THR A 131 -13.10 5.47 -7.66
N TYR A 132 -12.97 6.14 -6.51
CA TYR A 132 -13.30 5.57 -5.20
C TYR A 132 -14.76 5.10 -5.12
N ARG A 133 -15.69 5.83 -5.74
CA ARG A 133 -17.12 5.45 -5.77
C ARG A 133 -17.35 4.21 -6.63
N GLU A 134 -16.75 4.13 -7.81
CA GLU A 134 -16.87 2.95 -8.67
C GLU A 134 -16.28 1.71 -7.99
N PHE A 135 -15.13 1.83 -7.33
CA PHE A 135 -14.57 0.73 -6.54
C PHE A 135 -15.52 0.31 -5.41
N ALA A 136 -16.04 1.29 -4.66
CA ALA A 136 -16.96 1.03 -3.56
C ALA A 136 -18.24 0.34 -4.04
N ASP A 137 -18.77 0.73 -5.20
CA ASP A 137 -20.04 0.26 -5.71
C ASP A 137 -19.95 -1.04 -6.49
N ASN A 138 -18.86 -1.27 -7.20
CA ASN A 138 -18.73 -2.38 -8.14
C ASN A 138 -17.76 -3.47 -7.67
N VAL A 139 -16.73 -3.12 -6.88
CA VAL A 139 -15.66 -4.05 -6.49
C VAL A 139 -15.85 -4.57 -5.07
N LEU A 140 -16.19 -3.72 -4.09
CA LEU A 140 -16.44 -4.18 -2.71
C LEU A 140 -17.50 -5.31 -2.62
N PRO A 141 -18.61 -5.30 -3.38
CA PRO A 141 -19.54 -6.43 -3.38
C PRO A 141 -18.92 -7.74 -3.86
N ARG A 142 -17.99 -7.70 -4.82
CA ARG A 142 -17.26 -8.88 -5.33
C ARG A 142 -16.33 -9.44 -4.27
N ILE A 143 -15.59 -8.55 -3.61
CA ILE A 143 -14.70 -8.91 -2.50
C ILE A 143 -15.49 -9.63 -1.40
N LYS A 144 -16.64 -9.07 -1.01
CA LYS A 144 -17.51 -9.71 -0.01
C LYS A 144 -18.09 -11.04 -0.51
N ALA A 145 -18.47 -11.12 -1.79
CA ALA A 145 -19.01 -12.33 -2.39
C ALA A 145 -18.00 -13.48 -2.37
N ASN A 146 -16.70 -13.21 -2.58
CA ASN A 146 -15.62 -14.19 -2.46
C ASN A 146 -15.19 -14.49 -1.01
N ASN A 147 -15.95 -14.06 0.00
CA ASN A 147 -15.74 -14.39 1.43
C ASN A 147 -14.43 -13.87 2.06
N TYR A 148 -13.78 -12.89 1.42
CA TYR A 148 -12.76 -12.06 2.07
C TYR A 148 -13.38 -11.28 3.24
N ASN A 149 -12.55 -10.96 4.23
CA ASN A 149 -12.97 -10.23 5.43
C ASN A 149 -12.21 -8.91 5.63
N THR A 150 -11.15 -8.67 4.84
CA THR A 150 -10.29 -7.50 4.94
C THR A 150 -9.92 -7.02 3.53
N VAL A 151 -9.84 -5.71 3.33
CA VAL A 151 -9.34 -5.06 2.10
C VAL A 151 -8.04 -4.35 2.43
N GLN A 152 -6.97 -4.60 1.66
CA GLN A 152 -5.74 -3.80 1.70
C GLN A 152 -5.81 -2.75 0.59
N LEU A 153 -5.95 -1.48 0.94
CA LEU A 153 -6.02 -0.38 -0.02
C LEU A 153 -4.64 0.25 -0.23
N MET A 154 -4.16 0.09 -1.46
CA MET A 154 -2.91 0.65 -1.95
C MET A 154 -3.11 2.04 -2.55
N ALA A 155 -2.01 2.77 -2.71
CA ALA A 155 -1.96 4.04 -3.46
C ALA A 155 -2.95 5.13 -2.98
N ILE A 156 -3.22 5.17 -1.68
CA ILE A 156 -4.13 6.17 -1.08
C ILE A 156 -3.43 7.49 -0.80
N MET A 157 -2.22 7.45 -0.20
CA MET A 157 -1.40 8.65 -0.02
C MET A 157 -1.04 9.23 -1.40
N GLU A 158 -1.21 10.53 -1.56
CA GLU A 158 -1.04 11.18 -2.86
C GLU A 158 0.42 11.06 -3.35
N HIS A 159 0.53 10.71 -4.63
CA HIS A 159 1.79 10.42 -5.31
C HIS A 159 1.71 11.01 -6.72
N SER A 160 2.69 11.83 -7.11
CA SER A 160 2.63 12.52 -8.42
C SER A 160 2.86 11.56 -9.59
N TYR A 161 3.62 10.49 -9.40
CA TYR A 161 3.93 9.52 -10.45
C TYR A 161 3.01 8.30 -10.36
N TYR A 162 2.02 8.21 -11.24
CA TYR A 162 0.99 7.17 -11.17
C TYR A 162 1.58 5.74 -11.28
N ALA A 163 2.58 5.55 -12.13
CA ALA A 163 3.27 4.27 -12.29
C ALA A 163 4.20 3.90 -11.12
N SER A 164 4.27 4.72 -10.06
CA SER A 164 4.91 4.32 -8.80
C SER A 164 4.07 3.33 -7.99
N PHE A 165 2.83 3.04 -8.42
CA PHE A 165 1.89 2.20 -7.68
C PHE A 165 1.51 2.78 -6.29
N GLY A 166 1.81 4.05 -6.04
CA GLY A 166 1.63 4.69 -4.73
C GLY A 166 2.89 4.81 -3.89
N TYR A 167 4.00 4.19 -4.29
CA TYR A 167 5.21 4.13 -3.45
C TYR A 167 5.99 5.45 -3.39
N HIS A 168 5.93 6.29 -4.42
CA HIS A 168 6.59 7.59 -4.39
C HIS A 168 5.63 8.70 -3.90
N VAL A 169 5.33 8.66 -2.59
CA VAL A 169 4.43 9.63 -1.94
C VAL A 169 5.00 11.06 -2.01
N THR A 170 4.16 12.01 -2.41
CA THR A 170 4.47 13.44 -2.42
C THR A 170 3.77 14.18 -1.29
N ASN A 171 2.49 13.90 -1.04
CA ASN A 171 1.65 14.62 -0.06
C ASN A 171 1.01 13.62 0.92
N PHE A 172 1.68 13.36 2.04
CA PHE A 172 1.37 12.26 2.97
C PHE A 172 -0.02 12.34 3.63
N PHE A 173 -0.59 13.53 3.76
CA PHE A 173 -1.93 13.75 4.35
C PHE A 173 -3.03 13.88 3.29
N ALA A 174 -2.67 13.86 2.01
CA ALA A 174 -3.61 13.99 0.93
C ALA A 174 -4.07 12.63 0.41
N VAL A 175 -5.38 12.50 0.22
CA VAL A 175 -5.98 11.42 -0.57
C VAL A 175 -5.62 11.63 -2.03
N SER A 176 -5.22 10.58 -2.75
CA SER A 176 -4.88 10.69 -4.16
C SER A 176 -6.07 11.17 -4.99
N SER A 177 -5.92 12.37 -5.56
CA SER A 177 -6.99 13.10 -6.23
C SER A 177 -7.46 12.49 -7.54
N ARG A 178 -6.67 11.59 -8.13
CA ARG A 178 -7.00 10.95 -9.40
C ARG A 178 -8.28 10.12 -9.34
N SER A 179 -8.55 9.52 -8.19
CA SER A 179 -9.70 8.63 -7.98
C SER A 179 -10.87 9.33 -7.29
N GLY A 180 -10.74 10.60 -6.90
CA GLY A 180 -11.81 11.38 -6.29
C GLY A 180 -11.38 12.13 -5.05
N THR A 181 -12.37 12.56 -4.27
CA THR A 181 -12.17 13.44 -3.12
C THR A 181 -11.93 12.65 -1.82
N PRO A 182 -11.46 13.31 -0.74
CA PRO A 182 -11.43 12.71 0.58
C PRO A 182 -12.79 12.18 1.05
N GLU A 183 -13.90 12.80 0.64
CA GLU A 183 -15.24 12.35 1.02
C GLU A 183 -15.66 11.07 0.28
N ASP A 184 -15.15 10.86 -0.93
CA ASP A 184 -15.38 9.63 -1.70
C ASP A 184 -14.60 8.44 -1.12
N LEU A 185 -13.40 8.69 -0.57
CA LEU A 185 -12.67 7.65 0.18
C LEU A 185 -13.39 7.29 1.49
N LYS A 186 -13.93 8.28 2.23
CA LYS A 186 -14.75 7.99 3.42
C LYS A 186 -15.98 7.15 3.06
N TYR A 187 -16.64 7.45 1.94
CA TYR A 187 -17.73 6.63 1.42
C TYR A 187 -17.31 5.19 1.14
N LEU A 188 -16.14 4.99 0.52
CA LEU A 188 -15.60 3.66 0.24
C LEU A 188 -15.40 2.87 1.55
N VAL A 189 -14.71 3.46 2.54
CA VAL A 189 -14.43 2.76 3.81
C VAL A 189 -15.73 2.44 4.56
N ASP A 190 -16.67 3.38 4.66
CA ASP A 190 -17.96 3.15 5.33
C ASP A 190 -18.79 2.07 4.61
N LYS A 191 -18.73 2.04 3.27
CA LYS A 191 -19.39 0.99 2.49
C LYS A 191 -18.75 -0.38 2.70
N ALA A 192 -17.42 -0.46 2.81
CA ALA A 192 -16.74 -1.71 3.16
C ALA A 192 -17.18 -2.20 4.56
N HIS A 193 -17.25 -1.29 5.53
CA HIS A 193 -17.76 -1.59 6.88
C HIS A 193 -19.21 -2.07 6.85
N SER A 194 -20.06 -1.49 5.99
CA SER A 194 -21.45 -1.94 5.80
C SER A 194 -21.57 -3.39 5.31
N LEU A 195 -20.54 -3.88 4.60
CA LEU A 195 -20.43 -5.26 4.12
C LEU A 195 -19.71 -6.18 5.12
N GLY A 196 -19.32 -5.65 6.28
CA GLY A 196 -18.55 -6.37 7.29
C GLY A 196 -17.10 -6.64 6.88
N LEU A 197 -16.54 -5.81 6.00
CA LEU A 197 -15.14 -5.87 5.57
C LEU A 197 -14.31 -4.86 6.36
N ARG A 198 -13.19 -5.30 6.93
CA ARG A 198 -12.18 -4.37 7.47
C ARG A 198 -11.40 -3.72 6.34
N VAL A 199 -10.85 -2.54 6.56
CA VAL A 199 -10.04 -1.83 5.55
C VAL A 199 -8.71 -1.41 6.16
N LEU A 200 -7.62 -1.95 5.62
CA LEU A 200 -6.26 -1.53 5.92
C LEU A 200 -5.80 -0.58 4.81
N MET A 201 -4.94 0.37 5.16
CA MET A 201 -4.31 1.27 4.20
C MET A 201 -2.81 0.98 4.08
N ASP A 202 -2.25 1.12 2.89
CA ASP A 202 -0.79 1.19 2.74
C ASP A 202 -0.24 2.49 3.31
N VAL A 203 0.74 2.33 4.19
CA VAL A 203 1.52 3.39 4.79
C VAL A 203 2.93 3.31 4.25
N VAL A 204 3.28 4.28 3.41
CA VAL A 204 4.64 4.42 2.89
C VAL A 204 5.36 5.44 3.74
N HIS A 205 6.00 4.95 4.80
CA HIS A 205 6.83 5.76 5.69
C HIS A 205 8.31 5.42 5.59
N SER A 206 8.67 4.48 4.71
CA SER A 206 10.05 4.08 4.42
C SER A 206 10.85 5.17 3.70
N HIS A 207 10.19 5.96 2.85
CA HIS A 207 10.79 7.01 2.05
C HIS A 207 9.76 8.05 1.58
N ALA A 208 10.23 9.10 0.90
CA ALA A 208 9.41 10.08 0.20
C ALA A 208 9.91 10.29 -1.23
N SER A 209 9.01 10.71 -2.13
CA SER A 209 9.38 11.09 -3.50
C SER A 209 10.47 12.16 -3.52
N SER A 210 11.41 12.04 -4.47
CA SER A 210 12.41 13.08 -4.76
C SER A 210 11.84 14.28 -5.54
N ASN A 211 10.54 14.32 -5.84
CA ASN A 211 9.89 15.46 -6.50
C ASN A 211 9.90 16.73 -5.60
N LYS A 212 10.69 17.73 -6.01
CA LYS A 212 10.85 19.01 -5.29
C LYS A 212 9.70 19.99 -5.48
N THR A 213 8.94 19.87 -6.56
CA THR A 213 7.87 20.82 -6.89
C THR A 213 6.60 20.48 -6.11
N ASP A 214 6.26 19.19 -6.09
CA ASP A 214 4.95 18.72 -5.62
C ASP A 214 5.00 18.06 -4.24
N GLY A 215 6.20 17.67 -3.77
CA GLY A 215 6.35 16.84 -2.58
C GLY A 215 7.24 17.44 -1.51
N LEU A 216 7.37 16.68 -0.42
CA LEU A 216 8.11 17.06 0.79
C LEU A 216 9.59 17.37 0.52
N ASN A 217 10.18 16.80 -0.53
CA ASN A 217 11.55 17.12 -0.96
C ASN A 217 11.75 18.61 -1.31
N GLY A 218 10.66 19.33 -1.60
CA GLY A 218 10.70 20.76 -1.86
C GLY A 218 11.10 21.64 -0.68
N TYR A 219 11.04 21.09 0.55
CA TYR A 219 11.46 21.75 1.79
C TYR A 219 12.95 21.57 2.11
N ASP A 220 13.64 20.67 1.42
CA ASP A 220 15.10 20.56 1.49
C ASP A 220 15.74 21.57 0.54
N VAL A 221 16.36 22.58 1.14
CA VAL A 221 17.05 23.67 0.47
C VAL A 221 18.55 23.68 0.72
N GLY A 222 19.10 22.60 1.29
CA GLY A 222 20.52 22.42 1.62
C GLY A 222 20.88 22.65 3.09
N GLN A 223 19.88 22.67 3.99
CA GLN A 223 20.09 22.82 5.43
C GLN A 223 20.65 21.56 6.09
N ASN A 224 20.99 21.65 7.38
CA ASN A 224 21.38 20.48 8.17
C ASN A 224 20.19 19.50 8.32
N THR A 225 20.47 18.19 8.46
CA THR A 225 19.42 17.18 8.65
C THR A 225 18.50 17.47 9.85
N GLN A 226 18.97 18.10 10.93
CA GLN A 226 18.15 18.45 12.10
C GLN A 226 17.03 19.46 11.78
N GLU A 227 17.19 20.20 10.68
CA GLU A 227 16.25 21.20 10.17
C GLU A 227 15.52 20.69 8.90
N SER A 228 15.57 19.38 8.64
CA SER A 228 15.00 18.74 7.46
C SER A 228 14.13 17.55 7.86
N TYR A 229 13.20 17.19 6.98
CA TYR A 229 12.49 15.91 7.09
C TYR A 229 13.42 14.72 6.85
N PHE A 230 14.54 14.94 6.15
CA PHE A 230 15.39 13.89 5.61
C PHE A 230 16.81 13.95 6.15
N HIS A 231 17.50 12.82 6.06
CA HIS A 231 18.95 12.80 6.11
C HIS A 231 19.56 13.55 4.90
N THR A 232 20.85 13.91 5.02
CA THR A 232 21.65 14.54 3.97
C THR A 232 22.68 13.57 3.40
N GLY A 233 23.25 13.89 2.23
CA GLY A 233 24.25 13.04 1.57
C GLY A 233 23.72 11.65 1.21
N GLU A 234 24.58 10.64 1.26
CA GLU A 234 24.21 9.26 0.91
C GLU A 234 23.15 8.67 1.85
N ARG A 235 23.20 8.99 3.16
CA ARG A 235 22.20 8.54 4.15
C ARG A 235 20.79 9.08 3.85
N GLY A 236 20.70 10.18 3.11
CA GLY A 236 19.44 10.84 2.76
C GLY A 236 18.75 10.36 1.50
N TYR A 237 19.31 9.38 0.80
CA TYR A 237 18.88 9.02 -0.55
C TYR A 237 18.94 7.52 -0.83
N HIS A 238 17.80 6.96 -1.23
CA HIS A 238 17.67 5.55 -1.58
C HIS A 238 17.97 5.34 -3.07
N LYS A 239 19.19 4.91 -3.39
CA LYS A 239 19.71 4.85 -4.77
C LYS A 239 18.87 3.98 -5.71
N LEU A 240 18.32 2.86 -5.22
CA LEU A 240 17.51 1.95 -6.05
C LEU A 240 16.12 2.50 -6.37
N TRP A 241 15.58 3.36 -5.50
CA TRP A 241 14.21 3.88 -5.60
C TRP A 241 14.16 5.36 -6.00
N ASP A 242 15.31 5.99 -6.26
CA ASP A 242 15.40 7.44 -6.56
C ASP A 242 14.59 8.31 -5.57
N SER A 243 14.76 8.05 -4.28
CA SER A 243 13.87 8.58 -3.23
C SER A 243 14.61 9.15 -2.02
N ARG A 244 13.92 9.97 -1.21
CA ARG A 244 14.46 10.60 0.01
C ARG A 244 14.17 9.77 1.25
N LEU A 245 15.14 9.69 2.16
CA LEU A 245 15.04 8.92 3.40
C LEU A 245 14.86 9.84 4.61
N PHE A 246 13.86 9.53 5.43
CA PHE A 246 13.52 10.30 6.62
C PHE A 246 14.64 10.27 7.65
N ASN A 247 14.74 11.34 8.43
CA ASN A 247 15.48 11.32 9.69
C ASN A 247 14.50 11.05 10.83
N TYR A 248 14.33 9.77 11.20
CA TYR A 248 13.35 9.34 12.20
C TYR A 248 13.65 9.84 13.62
N ALA A 249 14.87 10.30 13.90
CA ALA A 249 15.23 10.87 15.20
C ALA A 249 14.73 12.32 15.37
N ASN A 250 14.36 13.00 14.29
CA ASN A 250 13.90 14.39 14.37
C ASN A 250 12.49 14.47 14.95
N TRP A 251 12.31 15.38 15.92
CA TRP A 251 11.04 15.55 16.63
C TRP A 251 9.86 15.89 15.71
N GLU A 252 10.04 16.80 14.75
CA GLU A 252 8.98 17.17 13.81
C GLU A 252 8.71 16.09 12.75
N VAL A 253 9.68 15.21 12.48
CA VAL A 253 9.46 14.01 11.65
C VAL A 253 8.62 12.99 12.42
N LEU A 254 8.94 12.72 13.68
CA LEU A 254 8.09 11.88 14.54
C LEU A 254 6.68 12.46 14.66
N ARG A 255 6.54 13.77 14.88
CA ARG A 255 5.23 14.43 14.91
C ARG A 255 4.49 14.23 13.59
N PHE A 256 5.16 14.45 12.46
CA PHE A 256 4.59 14.31 11.12
C PHE A 256 4.05 12.90 10.89
N LEU A 257 4.90 11.88 11.05
CA LEU A 257 4.56 10.49 10.74
C LEU A 257 3.54 9.91 11.74
N LEU A 258 3.72 10.13 13.05
CA LEU A 258 2.76 9.64 14.05
C LEU A 258 1.38 10.31 13.92
N SER A 259 1.35 11.61 13.59
CA SER A 259 0.09 12.31 13.32
C SER A 259 -0.54 11.84 12.02
N ASN A 260 0.26 11.42 11.04
CA ASN A 260 -0.23 10.84 9.80
C ASN A 260 -1.02 9.55 10.04
N LEU A 261 -0.47 8.63 10.83
CA LEU A 261 -1.17 7.41 11.24
C LEU A 261 -2.50 7.71 11.92
N ARG A 262 -2.48 8.62 12.92
CA ARG A 262 -3.70 9.04 13.62
C ARG A 262 -4.71 9.70 12.68
N TYR A 263 -4.26 10.52 11.74
CA TYR A 263 -5.12 11.19 10.74
C TYR A 263 -5.89 10.16 9.91
N TRP A 264 -5.20 9.15 9.37
CA TRP A 264 -5.85 8.11 8.57
C TRP A 264 -6.81 7.25 9.40
N MET A 265 -6.45 6.90 10.64
CA MET A 265 -7.35 6.15 11.53
C MET A 265 -8.60 6.95 11.91
N ASP A 266 -8.45 8.21 12.32
CA ASP A 266 -9.57 8.99 12.86
C ASP A 266 -10.47 9.55 11.75
N GLU A 267 -9.89 10.12 10.69
CA GLU A 267 -10.66 10.85 9.67
C GLU A 267 -11.28 9.95 8.60
N PHE A 268 -10.67 8.78 8.36
CA PHE A 268 -11.10 7.84 7.31
C PHE A 268 -11.56 6.50 7.85
N MET A 269 -11.51 6.30 9.17
CA MET A 269 -12.00 5.11 9.84
C MET A 269 -11.26 3.81 9.47
N PHE A 270 -10.03 3.88 8.95
CA PHE A 270 -9.22 2.68 8.68
C PHE A 270 -9.07 1.78 9.92
N ASP A 271 -8.96 0.48 9.67
CA ASP A 271 -8.90 -0.60 10.66
C ASP A 271 -7.47 -0.99 11.06
N GLY A 272 -6.49 -0.35 10.45
CA GLY A 272 -5.08 -0.67 10.58
C GLY A 272 -4.35 -0.38 9.27
N PHE A 273 -3.13 -0.91 9.14
CA PHE A 273 -2.23 -0.53 8.06
C PHE A 273 -1.34 -1.67 7.60
N ARG A 274 -0.80 -1.55 6.40
CA ARG A 274 0.44 -2.21 6.00
C ARG A 274 1.53 -1.15 5.91
N PHE A 275 2.64 -1.34 6.62
CA PHE A 275 3.84 -0.53 6.45
C PHE A 275 4.66 -1.14 5.31
N ASP A 276 4.81 -0.35 4.25
CA ASP A 276 5.56 -0.69 3.05
C ASP A 276 7.07 -0.46 3.24
N GLY A 277 7.89 -1.33 2.65
CA GLY A 277 9.34 -1.16 2.63
C GLY A 277 10.00 -1.19 4.02
N VAL A 278 9.46 -1.96 4.97
CA VAL A 278 10.00 -2.04 6.34
C VAL A 278 11.44 -2.55 6.34
N THR A 279 11.81 -3.46 5.42
CA THR A 279 13.21 -3.86 5.23
C THR A 279 14.14 -2.66 5.02
N SER A 280 13.71 -1.68 4.22
CA SER A 280 14.51 -0.48 3.95
C SER A 280 14.68 0.40 5.19
N MET A 281 13.68 0.38 6.08
CA MET A 281 13.70 1.10 7.35
C MET A 281 14.59 0.43 8.39
N LEU A 282 14.57 -0.91 8.47
CA LEU A 282 15.24 -1.65 9.55
C LEU A 282 16.77 -1.60 9.47
N TYR A 283 17.34 -1.34 8.28
CA TYR A 283 18.78 -1.42 8.06
C TYR A 283 19.31 -0.21 7.29
N ASN A 284 20.50 0.26 7.68
CA ASN A 284 21.23 1.33 7.00
C ASN A 284 21.61 0.98 5.55
N HIS A 285 21.74 -0.31 5.24
CA HIS A 285 21.97 -0.81 3.87
C HIS A 285 20.65 -1.13 3.13
N HIS A 286 19.49 -0.94 3.78
CA HIS A 286 18.15 -1.11 3.21
C HIS A 286 17.83 -2.51 2.67
N GLY A 287 18.55 -3.54 3.13
CA GLY A 287 18.51 -4.89 2.54
C GLY A 287 19.07 -5.00 1.10
N ILE A 288 19.60 -3.93 0.50
CA ILE A 288 20.09 -3.94 -0.87
C ILE A 288 21.38 -4.76 -0.96
N ASN A 289 21.44 -5.68 -1.92
CA ASN A 289 22.56 -6.60 -2.14
C ASN A 289 22.94 -7.43 -0.89
N MET A 290 21.98 -7.63 0.01
CA MET A 290 22.15 -8.47 1.18
C MET A 290 21.37 -9.77 1.01
N SER A 291 21.97 -10.86 1.49
CA SER A 291 21.28 -12.13 1.66
C SER A 291 21.09 -12.37 3.15
N PHE A 292 19.86 -12.65 3.56
CA PHE A 292 19.54 -12.98 4.95
C PHE A 292 19.54 -14.50 5.09
N ALA A 293 20.66 -15.05 5.56
CA ALA A 293 20.83 -16.49 5.75
C ALA A 293 20.21 -16.98 7.08
N GLY A 294 19.70 -16.06 7.90
CA GLY A 294 19.07 -16.34 9.19
C GLY A 294 20.04 -16.25 10.37
N SER A 295 21.28 -15.79 10.14
CA SER A 295 22.23 -15.51 11.23
C SER A 295 21.79 -14.28 12.00
N TYR A 296 21.74 -14.37 13.33
CA TYR A 296 21.17 -13.27 14.14
C TYR A 296 22.03 -11.99 14.10
N LYS A 297 23.29 -12.11 13.65
CA LYS A 297 24.19 -10.97 13.45
C LYS A 297 23.79 -10.09 12.25
N GLU A 298 23.05 -10.65 11.29
CA GLU A 298 22.53 -9.92 10.13
C GLU A 298 21.35 -9.02 10.53
N TYR A 299 20.63 -9.39 11.59
CA TYR A 299 19.48 -8.64 12.10
C TYR A 299 19.86 -7.62 13.17
N PHE A 300 20.82 -7.97 14.04
CA PHE A 300 21.18 -7.19 15.23
C PHE A 300 22.66 -6.81 15.18
N GLY A 301 22.94 -5.60 14.72
CA GLY A 301 24.29 -5.07 14.59
C GLY A 301 24.30 -3.55 14.43
N LEU A 302 25.45 -3.00 14.04
CA LEU A 302 25.58 -1.56 13.74
C LEU A 302 24.84 -1.16 12.45
N ASP A 303 24.51 -2.15 11.61
CA ASP A 303 23.73 -1.93 10.39
C ASP A 303 22.23 -1.76 10.66
N THR A 304 21.73 -2.16 11.83
CA THR A 304 20.35 -1.94 12.24
C THR A 304 20.09 -0.45 12.48
N ASP A 305 19.08 0.12 11.83
CA ASP A 305 18.68 1.52 12.05
C ASP A 305 17.78 1.62 13.29
N VAL A 306 18.39 1.98 14.41
CA VAL A 306 17.68 2.12 15.70
C VAL A 306 16.67 3.28 15.67
N ASP A 307 16.94 4.35 14.93
CA ASP A 307 16.04 5.51 14.87
C ASP A 307 14.71 5.10 14.21
N ALA A 308 14.80 4.33 13.12
CA ALA A 308 13.65 3.76 12.43
C ALA A 308 12.91 2.73 13.29
N VAL A 309 13.62 1.83 13.97
CA VAL A 309 13.01 0.85 14.89
C VAL A 309 12.24 1.55 16.02
N VAL A 310 12.80 2.60 16.63
CA VAL A 310 12.12 3.39 17.67
C VAL A 310 10.86 4.05 17.12
N TYR A 311 10.92 4.62 15.92
CA TYR A 311 9.72 5.17 15.26
C TYR A 311 8.64 4.10 15.07
N LEU A 312 8.99 2.91 14.57
CA LEU A 312 8.05 1.81 14.37
C LEU A 312 7.44 1.31 15.69
N MET A 313 8.22 1.24 16.77
CA MET A 313 7.71 0.91 18.11
C MET A 313 6.71 1.97 18.61
N LEU A 314 7.05 3.26 18.47
CA LEU A 314 6.15 4.36 18.85
C LEU A 314 4.85 4.34 18.02
N ALA A 315 4.96 4.07 16.72
CA ALA A 315 3.84 3.95 15.80
C ALA A 315 2.91 2.79 16.23
N ASN A 316 3.44 1.59 16.41
CA ASN A 316 2.65 0.43 16.83
C ASN A 316 2.01 0.65 18.20
N HIS A 317 2.76 1.19 19.17
CA HIS A 317 2.19 1.53 20.47
C HIS A 317 1.02 2.52 20.35
N LEU A 318 1.18 3.59 19.56
CA LEU A 318 0.14 4.58 19.32
C LEU A 318 -1.11 3.94 18.69
N MET A 319 -0.94 3.20 17.60
CA MET A 319 -2.05 2.60 16.84
C MET A 319 -2.86 1.63 17.70
N HIS A 320 -2.20 0.75 18.46
CA HIS A 320 -2.88 -0.19 19.35
C HIS A 320 -3.49 0.47 20.60
N LYS A 321 -3.02 1.65 21.02
CA LYS A 321 -3.70 2.44 22.05
C LYS A 321 -4.93 3.17 21.52
N LEU A 322 -4.91 3.63 20.28
CA LEU A 322 -6.06 4.29 19.64
C LEU A 322 -7.14 3.28 19.24
N LEU A 323 -6.73 2.15 18.67
CA LEU A 323 -7.61 1.06 18.24
C LEU A 323 -6.99 -0.28 18.67
N PRO A 324 -7.37 -0.83 19.83
CA PRO A 324 -6.83 -2.12 20.31
C PRO A 324 -7.05 -3.28 19.35
N GLU A 325 -8.12 -3.22 18.56
CA GLU A 325 -8.44 -4.19 17.50
C GLU A 325 -7.73 -3.89 16.17
N ALA A 326 -6.76 -2.98 16.11
CA ALA A 326 -6.03 -2.73 14.87
C ALA A 326 -5.30 -3.98 14.35
N THR A 327 -5.10 -4.04 13.04
CA THR A 327 -4.18 -4.98 12.39
C THR A 327 -3.10 -4.17 11.67
N VAL A 328 -1.85 -4.30 12.09
CA VAL A 328 -0.69 -3.65 11.47
C VAL A 328 0.24 -4.70 10.87
N VAL A 329 0.44 -4.62 9.56
CA VAL A 329 1.24 -5.57 8.78
C VAL A 329 2.58 -4.94 8.42
N ALA A 330 3.68 -5.67 8.59
CA ALA A 330 4.99 -5.28 8.08
C ALA A 330 5.29 -5.97 6.75
N GLU A 331 5.69 -5.19 5.75
CA GLU A 331 6.35 -5.70 4.56
C GLU A 331 7.87 -5.75 4.76
N ASP A 332 8.33 -6.90 5.23
CA ASP A 332 9.74 -7.15 5.52
C ASP A 332 10.20 -8.46 4.87
N VAL A 333 11.13 -8.38 3.91
CA VAL A 333 11.73 -9.55 3.27
C VAL A 333 12.80 -10.21 4.14
N SER A 334 13.40 -9.48 5.08
CA SER A 334 14.56 -9.96 5.85
C SER A 334 14.18 -11.07 6.85
N GLY A 335 12.95 -11.03 7.38
CA GLY A 335 12.50 -11.96 8.40
C GLY A 335 13.05 -11.62 9.79
N MET A 336 13.16 -10.32 10.10
CA MET A 336 13.71 -9.86 11.37
C MET A 336 12.97 -10.49 12.56
N PRO A 337 13.68 -11.16 13.50
CA PRO A 337 13.06 -11.72 14.70
C PRO A 337 12.38 -10.65 15.53
N VAL A 338 11.26 -10.99 16.19
CA VAL A 338 10.47 -10.14 17.09
C VAL A 338 9.87 -8.88 16.45
N LEU A 339 9.89 -8.78 15.12
CA LEU A 339 9.20 -7.72 14.38
C LEU A 339 7.70 -7.75 14.66
N CYS A 340 7.12 -8.96 14.77
CA CYS A 340 5.70 -9.16 15.01
C CYS A 340 5.38 -9.60 16.45
N ARG A 341 6.17 -9.12 17.41
CA ARG A 341 5.89 -9.23 18.86
C ARG A 341 5.56 -7.86 19.43
N SER A 342 4.77 -7.83 20.49
CA SER A 342 4.31 -6.57 21.08
C SER A 342 5.47 -5.71 21.58
N VAL A 343 5.27 -4.39 21.57
CA VAL A 343 6.26 -3.41 22.08
C VAL A 343 6.56 -3.66 23.56
N ASP A 344 5.55 -4.03 24.35
CA ASP A 344 5.68 -4.29 25.79
C ASP A 344 6.54 -5.54 26.10
N GLU A 345 6.64 -6.49 25.16
CA GLU A 345 7.53 -7.65 25.24
C GLU A 345 8.97 -7.35 24.74
N GLY A 346 9.21 -6.14 24.22
CA GLY A 346 10.47 -5.77 23.57
C GLY A 346 10.53 -6.06 22.06
N GLY A 347 9.40 -6.37 21.43
CA GLY A 347 9.28 -6.46 19.97
C GLY A 347 9.03 -5.09 19.31
N VAL A 348 8.92 -5.09 17.98
CA VAL A 348 8.66 -3.84 17.21
C VAL A 348 7.17 -3.48 17.19
N GLY A 349 6.28 -4.45 17.38
CA GLY A 349 4.86 -4.23 17.63
C GLY A 349 3.90 -4.55 16.49
N PHE A 350 4.37 -5.06 15.34
CA PHE A 350 3.48 -5.45 14.25
C PHE A 350 2.63 -6.69 14.62
N ASP A 351 1.45 -6.83 14.03
CA ASP A 351 0.61 -8.02 14.21
C ASP A 351 1.02 -9.17 13.29
N TYR A 352 1.39 -8.84 12.05
CA TYR A 352 1.73 -9.79 10.99
C TYR A 352 2.90 -9.28 10.15
N ARG A 353 3.64 -10.19 9.53
CA ARG A 353 4.52 -9.90 8.38
C ARG A 353 4.04 -10.58 7.11
N LEU A 354 4.41 -10.05 5.96
CA LEU A 354 4.19 -10.70 4.67
C LEU A 354 5.16 -11.88 4.45
N ALA A 355 4.66 -13.01 3.95
CA ALA A 355 5.47 -14.19 3.62
C ALA A 355 6.05 -14.11 2.20
N MET A 356 6.91 -13.10 1.99
CA MET A 356 7.34 -12.64 0.66
C MET A 356 8.18 -13.65 -0.15
N ALA A 357 8.72 -14.70 0.48
CA ALA A 357 9.48 -15.74 -0.20
C ALA A 357 8.60 -16.78 -0.93
N ILE A 358 7.30 -16.83 -0.64
CA ILE A 358 6.38 -17.83 -1.23
C ILE A 358 6.17 -17.57 -2.73
N PRO A 359 5.85 -16.35 -3.19
CA PRO A 359 5.71 -16.08 -4.62
C PRO A 359 6.95 -16.41 -5.45
N ASP A 360 8.15 -16.08 -4.96
CA ASP A 360 9.41 -16.36 -5.68
C ASP A 360 9.59 -17.84 -5.98
N ARG A 361 9.17 -18.72 -5.05
CA ARG A 361 9.18 -20.17 -5.25
C ARG A 361 8.25 -20.58 -6.39
N TRP A 362 7.04 -20.04 -6.43
CA TRP A 362 6.08 -20.36 -7.49
C TRP A 362 6.55 -19.85 -8.85
N ILE A 363 7.11 -18.63 -8.90
CA ILE A 363 7.65 -18.05 -10.13
C ILE A 363 8.82 -18.89 -10.67
N ASP A 364 9.77 -19.30 -9.82
CA ASP A 364 10.87 -20.18 -10.22
C ASP A 364 10.35 -21.50 -10.80
N TYR A 365 9.40 -22.13 -10.10
CA TYR A 365 8.84 -23.40 -10.52
C TYR A 365 8.07 -23.30 -11.85
N LEU A 366 7.33 -22.21 -12.06
CA LEU A 366 6.55 -22.01 -13.28
C LEU A 366 7.38 -21.58 -14.48
N LYS A 367 8.52 -20.90 -14.26
CA LYS A 367 9.39 -20.42 -15.35
C LYS A 367 10.51 -21.38 -15.71
N ASN A 368 11.07 -22.06 -14.72
CA ASN A 368 12.37 -22.71 -14.85
C ASN A 368 12.35 -24.22 -14.62
N LYS A 369 11.21 -24.82 -14.26
CA LYS A 369 11.11 -26.25 -13.92
C LYS A 369 9.91 -26.93 -14.56
N ASP A 370 10.15 -28.13 -15.06
CA ASP A 370 9.06 -29.01 -15.50
C ASP A 370 8.31 -29.57 -14.28
N ASP A 371 7.02 -29.91 -14.43
CA ASP A 371 6.17 -30.42 -13.34
C ASP A 371 6.77 -31.63 -12.61
N LEU A 372 7.49 -32.50 -13.34
CA LEU A 372 8.13 -33.68 -12.77
C LEU A 372 9.33 -33.33 -11.88
N GLU A 373 9.93 -32.16 -12.07
CA GLU A 373 11.05 -31.65 -11.29
C GLU A 373 10.60 -30.89 -10.03
N TRP A 374 9.29 -30.66 -9.87
CA TRP A 374 8.76 -30.01 -8.68
C TRP A 374 8.99 -30.89 -7.45
N SER A 375 9.65 -30.32 -6.44
CA SER A 375 9.93 -31.01 -5.19
C SER A 375 8.82 -30.73 -4.18
N MET A 376 8.13 -31.79 -3.75
CA MET A 376 7.07 -31.72 -2.73
C MET A 376 7.64 -31.23 -1.39
N SER A 377 8.81 -31.76 -1.00
CA SER A 377 9.53 -31.29 0.19
C SER A 377 10.02 -29.85 0.06
N GLY A 378 10.41 -29.43 -1.15
CA GLY A 378 10.78 -28.04 -1.45
C GLY A 378 9.61 -27.06 -1.29
N ILE A 379 8.42 -27.44 -1.76
CA ILE A 379 7.17 -26.68 -1.57
C ILE A 379 6.83 -26.62 -0.08
N ALA A 380 6.81 -27.78 0.60
CA ALA A 380 6.53 -27.85 2.03
C ALA A 380 7.45 -26.92 2.83
N HIS A 381 8.75 -27.01 2.55
CA HIS A 381 9.77 -26.23 3.24
C HIS A 381 9.52 -24.73 3.05
N THR A 382 9.29 -24.24 1.83
CA THR A 382 9.02 -22.82 1.61
C THR A 382 7.76 -22.35 2.33
N LEU A 383 6.68 -23.12 2.32
CA LEU A 383 5.41 -22.73 2.96
C LEU A 383 5.49 -22.79 4.50
N THR A 384 6.28 -23.70 5.06
CA THR A 384 6.34 -23.95 6.51
C THR A 384 7.56 -23.32 7.21
N ASN A 385 8.55 -22.84 6.46
CA ASN A 385 9.76 -22.21 7.00
C ASN A 385 9.49 -20.77 7.45
N ARG A 386 8.85 -20.66 8.62
CA ARG A 386 8.51 -19.38 9.27
C ARG A 386 8.73 -19.47 10.78
N ARG A 387 8.63 -18.32 11.45
CA ARG A 387 8.73 -18.21 12.90
C ARG A 387 7.36 -18.44 13.52
N TYR A 388 7.07 -19.64 14.03
CA TYR A 388 5.75 -19.98 14.62
C TYR A 388 5.36 -19.17 15.86
N THR A 389 6.27 -18.38 16.44
CA THR A 389 5.99 -17.44 17.54
C THR A 389 5.43 -16.09 17.07
N GLU A 390 5.40 -15.87 15.76
CA GLU A 390 5.04 -14.62 15.09
C GLU A 390 4.11 -14.96 13.92
N LYS A 391 3.13 -14.11 13.64
CA LYS A 391 2.15 -14.39 12.59
C LYS A 391 2.64 -13.91 11.23
N CYS A 392 2.27 -14.62 10.16
CA CYS A 392 2.48 -14.13 8.80
C CYS A 392 1.24 -14.25 7.91
N ILE A 393 1.17 -13.39 6.91
CA ILE A 393 0.16 -13.43 5.85
C ILE A 393 0.81 -14.06 4.62
N ALA A 394 0.23 -15.15 4.13
CA ALA A 394 0.70 -15.87 2.96
C ALA A 394 -0.08 -15.47 1.71
N TYR A 395 0.60 -15.49 0.57
CA TYR A 395 0.03 -15.23 -0.74
C TYR A 395 0.86 -15.92 -1.81
N ALA A 396 0.19 -16.37 -2.88
CA ALA A 396 0.84 -17.09 -3.96
C ALA A 396 1.45 -16.14 -5.00
N GLU A 397 0.82 -14.99 -5.19
CA GLU A 397 1.19 -13.90 -6.08
C GLU A 397 0.51 -12.61 -5.58
N SER A 398 1.10 -11.47 -5.87
CA SER A 398 0.62 -10.15 -5.44
C SER A 398 0.98 -9.07 -6.47
N HIS A 399 0.80 -7.82 -6.09
CA HIS A 399 1.27 -6.69 -6.89
C HIS A 399 2.82 -6.63 -7.02
N ASP A 400 3.60 -7.26 -6.15
CA ASP A 400 5.09 -7.27 -6.23
C ASP A 400 5.58 -7.78 -7.59
N GLN A 401 4.98 -8.89 -8.05
CA GLN A 401 5.26 -9.49 -9.35
C GLN A 401 4.88 -8.54 -10.49
N SER A 402 3.81 -7.77 -10.30
CA SER A 402 3.34 -6.80 -11.28
C SER A 402 4.33 -5.65 -11.46
N ILE A 403 4.96 -5.17 -10.38
CA ILE A 403 5.91 -4.04 -10.44
C ILE A 403 7.20 -4.40 -11.16
N VAL A 404 7.70 -5.62 -10.98
CA VAL A 404 8.91 -6.09 -11.69
C VAL A 404 8.64 -6.50 -13.14
N GLY A 405 7.40 -6.35 -13.62
CA GLY A 405 6.99 -6.64 -14.99
C GLY A 405 6.78 -8.12 -15.27
N ASP A 406 6.51 -8.93 -14.24
CA ASP A 406 6.20 -10.34 -14.40
C ASP A 406 4.74 -10.59 -14.80
N LYS A 407 4.53 -11.75 -15.43
CA LYS A 407 3.20 -12.28 -15.79
C LYS A 407 2.44 -12.74 -14.55
N THR A 408 1.11 -12.71 -14.59
CA THR A 408 0.30 -13.39 -13.57
C THR A 408 0.56 -14.90 -13.59
N MET A 409 0.33 -15.58 -12.47
CA MET A 409 0.46 -17.03 -12.38
C MET A 409 -0.38 -17.76 -13.43
N ALA A 410 -1.62 -17.30 -13.63
CA ALA A 410 -2.51 -17.81 -14.66
C ALA A 410 -1.89 -17.68 -16.07
N PHE A 411 -1.26 -16.54 -16.36
CA PHE A 411 -0.63 -16.30 -17.65
C PHE A 411 0.73 -17.02 -17.81
N LEU A 412 1.44 -17.33 -16.72
CA LEU A 412 2.59 -18.25 -16.77
C LEU A 412 2.16 -19.69 -17.08
N LEU A 413 1.01 -20.11 -16.53
CA LEU A 413 0.49 -21.47 -16.71
C LEU A 413 -0.13 -21.72 -18.09
N MET A 414 -0.80 -20.71 -18.66
CA MET A 414 -1.65 -20.86 -19.85
C MET A 414 -1.27 -19.95 -21.03
N ASP A 415 -0.47 -18.89 -20.79
CA ASP A 415 -0.02 -17.91 -21.78
C ASP A 415 -1.15 -17.45 -22.73
N LYS A 416 -0.84 -17.24 -24.01
CA LYS A 416 -1.76 -16.81 -25.06
C LYS A 416 -2.92 -17.78 -25.32
N GLU A 417 -2.84 -19.01 -24.82
CA GLU A 417 -3.96 -19.95 -24.97
C GLU A 417 -5.19 -19.47 -24.18
N MET A 418 -5.01 -18.59 -23.18
CA MET A 418 -6.12 -17.96 -22.47
C MET A 418 -7.04 -17.14 -23.38
N TYR A 419 -6.55 -16.58 -24.49
CA TYR A 419 -7.36 -15.73 -25.37
C TYR A 419 -8.39 -16.52 -26.20
N THR A 420 -8.12 -17.80 -26.49
CA THR A 420 -8.96 -18.63 -27.36
C THR A 420 -9.46 -19.92 -26.70
N GLY A 421 -8.78 -20.38 -25.64
CA GLY A 421 -9.05 -21.63 -24.94
C GLY A 421 -9.96 -21.50 -23.70
N MET A 422 -10.36 -20.28 -23.33
CA MET A 422 -11.17 -20.04 -22.12
C MET A 422 -12.68 -20.17 -22.34
N SER A 423 -13.14 -20.60 -23.52
CA SER A 423 -14.55 -20.89 -23.76
C SER A 423 -15.01 -22.14 -23.01
N ASP A 424 -16.13 -22.04 -22.30
CA ASP A 424 -16.80 -23.15 -21.61
C ASP A 424 -17.71 -23.97 -22.56
N LEU A 425 -17.89 -23.50 -23.80
CA LEU A 425 -18.74 -24.17 -24.80
C LEU A 425 -18.06 -25.34 -25.51
N GLN A 426 -16.74 -25.43 -25.42
CA GLN A 426 -15.91 -26.48 -26.01
C GLN A 426 -15.03 -27.10 -24.94
N PRO A 427 -14.65 -28.38 -25.03
CA PRO A 427 -13.66 -28.96 -24.14
C PRO A 427 -12.39 -28.11 -24.09
N ALA A 428 -11.84 -27.90 -22.90
CA ALA A 428 -10.57 -27.23 -22.73
C ALA A 428 -9.44 -28.06 -23.35
N SER A 429 -8.37 -27.39 -23.76
CA SER A 429 -7.14 -28.07 -24.10
C SER A 429 -6.43 -28.59 -22.85
N PRO A 430 -5.50 -29.55 -22.98
CA PRO A 430 -4.69 -30.02 -21.85
C PRO A 430 -3.95 -28.89 -21.12
N THR A 431 -3.50 -27.84 -21.83
CA THR A 431 -2.83 -26.68 -21.22
C THR A 431 -3.78 -25.89 -20.31
N ILE A 432 -5.00 -25.62 -20.78
CA ILE A 432 -6.01 -24.87 -20.02
C ILE A 432 -6.49 -25.68 -18.81
N ASP A 433 -6.75 -26.98 -19.00
CA ASP A 433 -7.12 -27.87 -17.89
C ASP A 433 -6.03 -27.92 -16.81
N ARG A 434 -4.76 -28.07 -17.23
CA ARG A 434 -3.60 -28.01 -16.33
C ARG A 434 -3.52 -26.67 -15.60
N GLY A 435 -3.64 -25.56 -16.33
CA GLY A 435 -3.50 -24.22 -15.76
C GLY A 435 -4.58 -23.89 -14.74
N ILE A 436 -5.85 -24.21 -15.03
CA ILE A 436 -6.95 -24.02 -14.09
C ILE A 436 -6.76 -24.91 -12.84
N ALA A 437 -6.31 -26.16 -13.01
CA ALA A 437 -6.05 -27.04 -11.88
C ALA A 437 -4.91 -26.53 -10.99
N LEU A 438 -3.77 -26.19 -11.58
CA LEU A 438 -2.59 -25.74 -10.84
C LEU A 438 -2.80 -24.38 -10.17
N GLN A 439 -3.50 -23.43 -10.80
CA GLN A 439 -3.82 -22.15 -10.16
C GLN A 439 -4.57 -22.37 -8.85
N LYS A 440 -5.61 -23.21 -8.85
CA LYS A 440 -6.39 -23.56 -7.66
C LYS A 440 -5.55 -24.28 -6.60
N MET A 441 -4.73 -25.26 -7.02
CA MET A 441 -3.88 -26.02 -6.11
C MET A 441 -2.84 -25.13 -5.43
N ILE A 442 -2.17 -24.26 -6.20
CA ILE A 442 -1.14 -23.34 -5.69
C ILE A 442 -1.76 -22.34 -4.71
N HIS A 443 -2.89 -21.73 -5.06
CA HIS A 443 -3.59 -20.79 -4.18
C HIS A 443 -4.03 -21.48 -2.88
N PHE A 444 -4.62 -22.67 -2.97
CA PHE A 444 -5.11 -23.40 -1.80
C PHE A 444 -4.01 -23.90 -0.88
N ILE A 445 -2.94 -24.52 -1.41
CA ILE A 445 -1.83 -25.00 -0.57
C ILE A 445 -1.10 -23.82 0.08
N THR A 446 -1.01 -22.68 -0.61
CA THR A 446 -0.44 -21.45 -0.05
C THR A 446 -1.29 -20.92 1.10
N MET A 447 -2.61 -20.89 0.97
CA MET A 447 -3.51 -20.51 2.06
C MET A 447 -3.43 -21.48 3.24
N ALA A 448 -3.50 -22.79 2.99
CA ALA A 448 -3.58 -23.80 4.03
C ALA A 448 -2.28 -23.99 4.83
N LEU A 449 -1.12 -23.84 4.17
CA LEU A 449 0.18 -24.08 4.82
C LEU A 449 1.00 -22.84 5.08
N GLY A 450 0.82 -21.77 4.31
CA GLY A 450 1.77 -20.67 4.24
C GLY A 450 1.83 -19.77 5.47
N GLY A 451 0.76 -19.68 6.27
CA GLY A 451 0.73 -18.73 7.38
C GLY A 451 -0.56 -18.70 8.19
N ASP A 452 -0.77 -17.57 8.85
CA ASP A 452 -1.83 -17.29 9.82
C ASP A 452 -2.88 -16.30 9.28
N GLY A 453 -2.78 -16.01 7.98
CA GLY A 453 -3.60 -15.09 7.21
C GLY A 453 -3.33 -15.30 5.72
N TYR A 454 -4.24 -14.84 4.87
CA TYR A 454 -4.16 -15.01 3.42
C TYR A 454 -4.33 -13.67 2.71
N LEU A 455 -3.64 -13.48 1.60
CA LEU A 455 -3.77 -12.30 0.73
C LEU A 455 -3.92 -12.72 -0.73
N ASN A 456 -4.80 -12.02 -1.45
CA ASN A 456 -4.96 -12.11 -2.89
C ASN A 456 -5.01 -10.71 -3.51
N PHE A 457 -4.27 -10.48 -4.60
CA PHE A 457 -4.32 -9.23 -5.35
C PHE A 457 -5.41 -9.23 -6.42
N MET A 458 -6.03 -8.08 -6.64
CA MET A 458 -7.24 -7.96 -7.46
C MET A 458 -7.18 -8.61 -8.86
N GLY A 459 -8.11 -9.54 -9.10
CA GLY A 459 -8.25 -10.29 -10.34
C GLY A 459 -7.51 -11.64 -10.34
N ASN A 460 -6.56 -11.86 -9.43
CA ASN A 460 -5.84 -13.13 -9.37
C ASN A 460 -6.75 -14.28 -8.87
N GLU A 461 -7.83 -13.97 -8.14
CA GLU A 461 -8.81 -14.93 -7.64
C GLU A 461 -9.52 -15.69 -8.76
N PHE A 462 -9.67 -15.06 -9.93
CA PHE A 462 -10.26 -15.68 -11.11
C PHE A 462 -9.22 -15.98 -12.19
N GLY A 463 -7.93 -15.84 -11.89
CA GLY A 463 -6.85 -16.03 -12.84
C GLY A 463 -6.89 -15.01 -13.97
N HIS A 464 -6.95 -13.71 -13.65
CA HIS A 464 -6.85 -12.64 -14.65
C HIS A 464 -5.61 -12.85 -15.54
N PRO A 465 -5.76 -12.76 -16.88
CA PRO A 465 -4.66 -13.01 -17.80
C PRO A 465 -3.62 -11.88 -17.75
N GLU A 466 -2.57 -12.02 -18.55
CA GLU A 466 -1.58 -10.98 -18.84
C GLU A 466 -0.72 -10.57 -17.63
N TRP A 467 -0.54 -9.27 -17.44
CA TRP A 467 0.24 -8.62 -16.39
C TRP A 467 -0.30 -7.21 -16.18
N ILE A 468 0.19 -6.51 -15.16
CA ILE A 468 -0.11 -5.09 -14.94
C ILE A 468 1.01 -4.25 -15.52
N ASP A 469 0.66 -3.20 -16.26
CA ASP A 469 1.63 -2.19 -16.68
C ASP A 469 0.97 -0.82 -16.68
N PHE A 470 1.56 0.10 -15.93
CA PHE A 470 1.04 1.46 -15.80
C PHE A 470 1.46 2.31 -17.00
N PRO A 471 0.70 3.36 -17.33
CA PRO A 471 1.08 4.32 -18.37
C PRO A 471 2.46 4.92 -18.12
N ARG A 472 3.41 4.68 -19.03
CA ARG A 472 4.78 5.21 -19.00
C ARG A 472 5.31 5.36 -20.42
N GLU A 473 6.45 6.03 -20.57
CA GLU A 473 7.07 6.24 -21.88
C GLU A 473 7.31 4.91 -22.62
N GLY A 474 7.78 3.88 -21.91
CA GLY A 474 8.08 2.56 -22.49
C GLY A 474 6.89 1.75 -23.01
N ASN A 475 5.64 2.17 -22.75
CA ASN A 475 4.43 1.55 -23.29
C ASN A 475 3.49 2.55 -23.97
N ASN A 476 4.05 3.69 -24.41
CA ASN A 476 3.33 4.77 -25.09
C ASN A 476 2.15 5.33 -24.26
N TRP A 477 2.32 5.42 -22.93
CA TRP A 477 1.29 5.91 -22.01
C TRP A 477 -0.02 5.10 -22.06
N SER A 478 0.09 3.80 -22.34
CA SER A 478 -1.08 2.92 -22.45
C SER A 478 -1.69 2.60 -21.09
N TYR A 479 -3.01 2.65 -21.03
CA TYR A 479 -3.81 2.17 -19.90
C TYR A 479 -4.37 0.75 -20.12
N ASP A 480 -4.04 0.08 -21.24
CA ASP A 480 -4.62 -1.23 -21.57
C ASP A 480 -4.30 -2.31 -20.53
N LYS A 481 -3.14 -2.25 -19.87
CA LYS A 481 -2.76 -3.17 -18.79
C LYS A 481 -2.94 -2.58 -17.38
N CYS A 482 -3.51 -1.38 -17.28
CA CYS A 482 -3.78 -0.67 -16.03
C CYS A 482 -5.30 -0.68 -15.76
N ARG A 483 -5.92 -1.86 -15.82
CA ARG A 483 -7.37 -2.10 -15.67
C ARG A 483 -7.64 -3.54 -15.24
N ARG A 484 -8.87 -3.87 -14.82
CA ARG A 484 -9.33 -5.24 -14.51
C ARG A 484 -10.48 -5.67 -15.40
N GLN A 485 -10.32 -6.78 -16.11
CA GLN A 485 -11.32 -7.32 -17.04
C GLN A 485 -12.40 -8.14 -16.31
N TRP A 486 -13.27 -7.48 -15.56
CA TRP A 486 -14.35 -8.15 -14.81
C TRP A 486 -15.29 -8.96 -15.71
N SER A 487 -15.51 -8.53 -16.95
CA SER A 487 -16.29 -9.30 -17.93
C SER A 487 -15.81 -10.74 -18.11
N LEU A 488 -14.50 -11.00 -17.95
CA LEU A 488 -13.97 -12.36 -18.07
C LEU A 488 -14.54 -13.30 -16.99
N ALA A 489 -14.69 -12.79 -15.76
CA ALA A 489 -15.25 -13.54 -14.64
C ALA A 489 -16.79 -13.57 -14.65
N ASP A 490 -17.44 -12.52 -15.18
CA ASP A 490 -18.90 -12.37 -15.19
C ASP A 490 -19.60 -13.14 -16.31
N ILE A 491 -18.90 -13.41 -17.42
CA ILE A 491 -19.48 -14.08 -18.58
C ILE A 491 -19.54 -15.60 -18.36
N ASP A 492 -20.76 -16.14 -18.29
CA ASP A 492 -21.00 -17.56 -18.03
C ASP A 492 -20.39 -18.52 -19.04
N HIS A 493 -20.15 -18.13 -20.29
CA HIS A 493 -19.56 -19.02 -21.29
C HIS A 493 -18.02 -19.00 -21.28
N LEU A 494 -17.40 -18.38 -20.28
CA LEU A 494 -15.96 -18.42 -20.06
C LEU A 494 -15.59 -19.21 -18.79
N ARG A 495 -14.35 -19.69 -18.74
CA ARG A 495 -13.84 -20.59 -17.68
C ARG A 495 -13.32 -19.88 -16.43
N TYR A 496 -13.13 -18.56 -16.45
CA TYR A 496 -12.64 -17.78 -15.30
C TYR A 496 -13.53 -17.94 -14.06
N LYS A 497 -14.85 -18.10 -14.27
CA LYS A 497 -15.84 -18.38 -13.22
C LYS A 497 -15.48 -19.58 -12.34
N TYR A 498 -14.75 -20.59 -12.87
CA TYR A 498 -14.38 -21.78 -12.11
C TYR A 498 -13.26 -21.52 -11.12
N MET A 499 -12.29 -20.67 -11.46
CA MET A 499 -11.25 -20.22 -10.53
C MET A 499 -11.87 -19.30 -9.47
N ASN A 500 -12.73 -18.36 -9.88
CA ASN A 500 -13.44 -17.47 -8.95
C ASN A 500 -14.31 -18.27 -7.94
N ALA A 501 -15.09 -19.23 -8.42
CA ALA A 501 -15.94 -20.06 -7.55
C ALA A 501 -15.11 -20.93 -6.59
N PHE A 502 -13.93 -21.37 -7.01
CA PHE A 502 -13.01 -22.08 -6.13
C PHE A 502 -12.43 -21.15 -5.06
N ASP A 503 -12.00 -19.94 -5.41
CA ASP A 503 -11.53 -18.94 -4.45
C ASP A 503 -12.61 -18.60 -3.41
N GLN A 504 -13.85 -18.39 -3.85
CA GLN A 504 -15.00 -18.23 -2.95
C GLN A 504 -15.12 -19.41 -1.97
N ALA A 505 -15.12 -20.64 -2.49
CA ALA A 505 -15.27 -21.84 -1.68
C ALA A 505 -14.08 -22.06 -0.73
N MET A 506 -12.88 -21.71 -1.16
CA MET A 506 -11.64 -21.77 -0.37
C MET A 506 -11.71 -20.82 0.82
N ASN A 507 -12.12 -19.56 0.61
CA ASN A 507 -12.30 -18.59 1.69
C ASN A 507 -13.45 -18.98 2.63
N ALA A 508 -14.56 -19.52 2.10
CA ALA A 508 -15.66 -20.05 2.91
C ALA A 508 -15.26 -21.28 3.74
N LEU A 509 -14.31 -22.10 3.25
CA LEU A 509 -13.78 -23.24 3.98
C LEU A 509 -13.04 -22.79 5.25
N ASP A 510 -12.18 -21.77 5.14
CA ASP A 510 -11.53 -21.20 6.33
C ASP A 510 -12.53 -20.51 7.26
N ASP A 511 -13.55 -19.83 6.73
CA ASP A 511 -14.60 -19.23 7.58
C ASP A 511 -15.35 -20.29 8.43
N LYS A 512 -15.48 -21.51 7.90
CA LYS A 512 -16.14 -22.62 8.59
C LYS A 512 -15.23 -23.41 9.54
N PHE A 513 -13.95 -23.57 9.20
CA PHE A 513 -13.03 -24.47 9.91
C PHE A 513 -11.87 -23.75 10.62
N SER A 514 -11.69 -22.45 10.37
CA SER A 514 -10.72 -21.56 10.98
C SER A 514 -9.28 -22.07 10.95
N PHE A 515 -8.89 -22.75 9.86
CA PHE A 515 -7.61 -23.43 9.76
C PHE A 515 -6.42 -22.46 9.70
N LEU A 516 -6.61 -21.23 9.20
CA LEU A 516 -5.57 -20.19 9.25
C LEU A 516 -5.21 -19.79 10.68
N SER A 517 -6.17 -19.82 11.61
CA SER A 517 -5.92 -19.46 13.02
C SER A 517 -5.44 -20.65 13.88
N SER A 518 -5.39 -21.84 13.30
CA SER A 518 -5.00 -23.07 14.00
C SER A 518 -3.48 -23.20 14.07
N SER A 519 -2.94 -23.40 15.27
CA SER A 519 -1.53 -23.76 15.44
C SER A 519 -1.24 -25.23 15.09
N LYS A 520 -2.27 -26.05 14.83
CA LYS A 520 -2.11 -27.46 14.44
C LYS A 520 -1.82 -27.52 12.93
N GLN A 521 -0.57 -27.79 12.59
CA GLN A 521 -0.10 -27.98 11.22
C GLN A 521 0.84 -29.20 11.17
N ILE A 522 0.50 -30.21 10.37
CA ILE A 522 1.26 -31.47 10.29
C ILE A 522 1.33 -31.89 8.83
N VAL A 523 2.50 -31.84 8.20
CA VAL A 523 2.69 -32.43 6.87
C VAL A 523 3.01 -33.91 7.06
N SER A 524 2.04 -34.79 6.81
CA SER A 524 2.19 -36.22 7.09
C SER A 524 2.83 -37.02 5.96
N ASP A 525 2.73 -36.54 4.72
CA ASP A 525 3.31 -37.20 3.54
C ASP A 525 3.75 -36.16 2.49
N MET A 526 4.91 -36.41 1.89
CA MET A 526 5.54 -35.60 0.83
C MET A 526 6.15 -36.58 -0.19
N ASN A 527 5.31 -37.21 -0.99
CA ASN A 527 5.74 -38.27 -1.89
C ASN A 527 6.29 -37.69 -3.20
N GLU A 528 7.62 -37.67 -3.33
CA GLU A 528 8.31 -37.10 -4.49
C GLU A 528 8.11 -37.89 -5.79
N GLU A 529 7.91 -39.21 -5.71
CA GLU A 529 7.71 -40.08 -6.87
C GLU A 529 6.30 -39.94 -7.44
N LYS A 530 5.29 -39.91 -6.56
CA LYS A 530 3.87 -39.78 -6.96
C LYS A 530 3.42 -38.34 -7.18
N LYS A 531 4.20 -37.36 -6.69
CA LYS A 531 3.81 -35.95 -6.57
C LYS A 531 2.54 -35.77 -5.72
N ASP A 532 2.47 -36.55 -4.63
CA ASP A 532 1.38 -36.48 -3.65
C ASP A 532 1.80 -35.69 -2.42
N TYR A 533 0.82 -35.00 -1.82
CA TYR A 533 1.02 -34.13 -0.66
C TYR A 533 -0.15 -34.26 0.32
N CYS A 534 0.13 -34.48 1.61
CA CYS A 534 -0.91 -34.65 2.64
C CYS A 534 -0.66 -33.74 3.86
N ILE A 535 -1.70 -32.98 4.25
CA ILE A 535 -1.73 -31.94 5.30
C ILE A 535 -2.72 -32.32 6.39
#